data_AF-A0A7S2ZIL4-F1
#
_entry.id   AF-A0A7S2ZIL4-F1
#
_cell.length_a   1.000
_cell.length_b   1.000
_cell.length_c   1.000
_cell.angle_alpha   90.00
_cell.angle_beta   90.00
_cell.angle_gamma   90.00
#
_symmetry.space_group_name_H-M   'P 1'
#
loop_
_entity.id
_entity.type
_entity.pdbx_description
1 polymer ?
#
loop_
_entity_poly.entity_id
_entity_poly.type
_entity_poly.pdbx_seq_one_letter_code
_entity_poly.pdbx_strand_id
1 'polypeptide(L)'
;FFFFFFFFFFFFCLWSLGVSVQATGANVLLIQKSILRDAVTDLSLHFLAKVKIMAVTDIERDEIEFISKTLDCVPIASPEALSADKLGKAELVEEVSFGTEKVIKVTGVSTSPDKPKTVSVLLRGSSQMVLDEAERSIHDAMCVVRCLVKKRAMIPGGAAPEMEVSVQLAKLAKQLPGHQGFCVGKYAKALEVVPYTLAENAGLNPIEIVTELRKLHAEGFQRYGINVKKGTVTDIGEEQVVMPLLVFTSALSLATEAVRMILKIDDIVMTR
;
A
#
# COMPACT_ATOMS: atom_id res chain seq x y z
N PHE A 1 21.66 -19.60 12.08
CA PHE A 1 21.37 -20.53 13.20
C PHE A 1 19.87 -20.77 13.21
N PHE A 2 19.43 -22.03 13.40
CA PHE A 2 18.10 -22.51 12.99
C PHE A 2 16.95 -22.01 13.89
N PHE A 3 15.78 -21.72 13.28
CA PHE A 3 14.71 -20.92 13.88
C PHE A 3 13.30 -21.49 13.63
N PHE A 4 12.50 -21.52 14.72
CA PHE A 4 11.08 -21.15 14.85
C PHE A 4 9.92 -22.08 14.47
N PHE A 5 8.93 -22.19 15.38
CA PHE A 5 7.72 -23.00 15.24
C PHE A 5 6.52 -22.59 16.13
N PHE A 6 5.34 -23.06 15.72
CA PHE A 6 3.98 -22.69 16.15
C PHE A 6 3.23 -23.94 16.68
N PHE A 7 2.22 -23.77 17.54
CA PHE A 7 1.56 -24.89 18.23
C PHE A 7 0.03 -24.78 18.23
N PHE A 8 -0.68 -25.88 17.90
CA PHE A 8 -2.01 -26.14 18.46
C PHE A 8 -2.21 -27.62 18.80
N PHE A 9 -2.74 -27.84 20.02
CA PHE A 9 -3.27 -29.09 20.60
C PHE A 9 -2.28 -30.23 20.92
N PHE A 10 -1.82 -30.30 22.18
CA PHE A 10 -2.30 -31.29 23.17
C PHE A 10 -1.53 -31.12 24.50
N PHE A 11 -2.23 -31.38 25.60
CA PHE A 11 -1.67 -31.49 26.94
C PHE A 11 -0.87 -32.80 27.02
N PHE A 12 0.34 -32.81 26.46
CA PHE A 12 1.27 -33.93 26.57
C PHE A 12 2.62 -33.38 27.00
N CYS A 13 2.99 -33.66 28.25
CA CYS A 13 4.26 -33.33 28.91
C CYS A 13 5.00 -32.12 28.34
N LEU A 14 4.82 -30.93 28.94
CA LEU A 14 5.62 -29.72 28.65
C LEU A 14 7.15 -30.02 28.57
N TRP A 15 7.61 -31.01 29.32
CA TRP A 15 8.98 -31.52 29.26
C TRP A 15 9.34 -32.16 27.91
N SER A 16 8.47 -33.02 27.37
CA SER A 16 8.68 -33.66 26.06
C SER A 16 8.76 -32.64 24.94
N LEU A 17 7.94 -31.57 25.01
CA LEU A 17 7.95 -30.51 24.01
C LEU A 17 9.30 -29.78 23.96
N GLY A 18 9.84 -29.40 25.13
CA GLY A 18 11.13 -28.74 25.22
C GLY A 18 12.27 -29.60 24.66
N VAL A 19 12.25 -30.90 24.94
CA VAL A 19 13.22 -31.87 24.42
C VAL A 19 13.10 -32.04 22.91
N SER A 20 11.89 -32.12 22.37
CA SER A 20 11.65 -32.23 20.92
C SER A 20 12.12 -30.99 20.15
N VAL A 21 11.89 -29.78 20.70
CA VAL A 21 12.36 -28.53 20.09
C VAL A 21 13.89 -28.40 20.19
N GLN A 22 14.47 -28.83 21.31
CA GLN A 22 15.92 -28.84 21.44
C GLN A 22 16.58 -29.82 20.45
N ALA A 23 15.92 -30.95 20.18
CA ALA A 23 16.40 -31.93 19.20
C ALA A 23 16.41 -31.40 17.76
N THR A 24 15.57 -30.42 17.42
CA THR A 24 15.59 -29.77 16.09
C THR A 24 16.62 -28.64 15.97
N GLY A 25 17.21 -28.19 17.08
CA GLY A 25 18.18 -27.09 17.08
C GLY A 25 17.57 -25.72 16.81
N ALA A 26 16.27 -25.54 17.08
CA ALA A 26 15.59 -24.27 16.94
C ALA A 26 15.90 -23.36 18.15
N ASN A 27 16.47 -22.19 17.88
CA ASN A 27 16.93 -21.29 18.94
C ASN A 27 15.86 -20.35 19.48
N VAL A 28 14.81 -20.09 18.71
CA VAL A 28 13.83 -19.06 19.03
C VAL A 28 12.45 -19.72 18.56
N LEU A 29 11.24 -19.37 19.09
CA LEU A 29 9.87 -19.83 18.67
C LEU A 29 8.74 -18.75 18.51
N LEU A 30 7.83 -18.84 17.50
CA LEU A 30 6.80 -17.81 17.07
C LEU A 30 5.51 -18.54 17.27
N ILE A 31 4.72 -18.06 18.21
CA ILE A 31 3.51 -18.74 18.62
C ILE A 31 2.33 -17.85 18.24
N GLN A 32 1.34 -18.43 17.56
CA GLN A 32 0.09 -17.71 17.28
C GLN A 32 -0.53 -17.23 18.56
N LYS A 33 -1.25 -16.12 18.44
CA LYS A 33 -2.38 -15.88 19.30
C LYS A 33 -3.43 -16.99 19.13
N SER A 34 -3.70 -17.71 20.21
CA SER A 34 -4.82 -18.65 20.30
C SER A 34 -5.95 -18.02 21.08
N ILE A 35 -7.16 -18.09 20.54
CA ILE A 35 -8.38 -17.56 21.19
C ILE A 35 -9.03 -18.63 22.09
N LEU A 36 -8.75 -19.92 21.85
CA LEU A 36 -9.45 -21.02 22.50
C LEU A 36 -8.80 -21.49 23.81
N ARG A 37 -7.47 -21.32 23.93
CA ARG A 37 -6.66 -21.67 25.11
C ARG A 37 -5.43 -20.79 25.18
N ASP A 38 -4.88 -20.62 26.38
CA ASP A 38 -3.59 -19.98 26.59
C ASP A 38 -2.53 -20.66 25.73
N ALA A 39 -1.94 -19.89 24.82
CA ALA A 39 -0.97 -20.39 23.87
C ALA A 39 0.31 -20.89 24.58
N VAL A 40 0.64 -20.30 25.73
CA VAL A 40 1.80 -20.63 26.55
C VAL A 40 1.45 -20.50 28.03
N THR A 41 1.99 -21.40 28.86
CA THR A 41 1.95 -21.30 30.32
C THR A 41 3.27 -20.76 30.88
N ASP A 42 3.27 -20.13 32.05
CA ASP A 42 4.50 -19.62 32.70
C ASP A 42 5.56 -20.71 32.90
N LEU A 43 5.11 -21.93 33.19
CA LEU A 43 5.96 -23.09 33.37
C LEU A 43 6.67 -23.50 32.06
N SER A 44 5.99 -23.39 30.90
CA SER A 44 6.63 -23.56 29.58
C SER A 44 7.66 -22.49 29.28
N LEU A 45 7.36 -21.22 29.55
CA LEU A 45 8.30 -20.12 29.30
C LEU A 45 9.57 -20.30 30.13
N HIS A 46 9.44 -20.72 31.39
CA HIS A 46 10.58 -20.98 32.25
C HIS A 46 11.44 -22.16 31.76
N PHE A 47 10.82 -23.22 31.22
CA PHE A 47 11.58 -24.31 30.59
C PHE A 47 12.27 -23.88 29.30
N LEU A 48 11.61 -23.11 28.44
CA LEU A 48 12.22 -22.56 27.22
C LEU A 48 13.40 -21.63 27.55
N ALA A 49 13.26 -20.80 28.59
CA ALA A 49 14.32 -19.93 29.08
C ALA A 49 15.54 -20.72 29.59
N LYS A 50 15.33 -21.85 30.29
CA LYS A 50 16.43 -22.75 30.71
C LYS A 50 17.19 -23.34 29.52
N VAL A 51 16.49 -23.63 28.43
CA VAL A 51 17.07 -24.15 27.18
C VAL A 51 17.64 -23.00 26.30
N LYS A 52 17.53 -21.74 26.75
CA LYS A 52 17.95 -20.52 26.03
C LYS A 52 17.23 -20.32 24.70
N ILE A 53 15.95 -20.71 24.66
CA ILE A 53 15.09 -20.49 23.49
C ILE A 53 14.26 -19.22 23.72
N MET A 54 14.38 -18.24 22.82
CA MET A 54 13.54 -17.03 22.87
C MET A 54 12.17 -17.33 22.28
N ALA A 55 11.09 -17.11 23.05
CA ALA A 55 9.73 -17.34 22.59
C ALA A 55 9.00 -15.99 22.41
N VAL A 56 8.37 -15.81 21.26
CA VAL A 56 7.56 -14.65 20.91
C VAL A 56 6.12 -15.13 20.74
N THR A 57 5.23 -14.62 21.56
CA THR A 57 3.81 -15.00 21.58
C THR A 57 2.95 -13.98 20.85
N ASP A 58 1.67 -14.31 20.67
CA ASP A 58 0.62 -13.38 20.26
C ASP A 58 0.71 -12.85 18.82
N ILE A 59 1.19 -13.67 17.90
CA ILE A 59 1.26 -13.31 16.49
C ILE A 59 -0.11 -13.46 15.84
N GLU A 60 -0.46 -12.47 15.03
CA GLU A 60 -1.74 -12.46 14.32
C GLU A 60 -1.75 -13.48 13.19
N ARG A 61 -2.95 -13.99 12.86
CA ARG A 61 -3.09 -15.04 11.84
C ARG A 61 -2.67 -14.55 10.45
N ASP A 62 -2.97 -13.30 10.15
CA ASP A 62 -2.75 -12.71 8.83
C ASP A 62 -1.25 -12.46 8.57
N GLU A 63 -0.45 -12.30 9.63
CA GLU A 63 1.00 -12.12 9.56
C GLU A 63 1.77 -13.42 9.28
N ILE A 64 1.18 -14.59 9.54
CA ILE A 64 1.87 -15.89 9.39
C ILE A 64 2.33 -16.10 7.95
N GLU A 65 1.49 -15.75 6.98
CA GLU A 65 1.84 -15.90 5.57
C GLU A 65 3.01 -14.98 5.19
N PHE A 66 3.03 -13.76 5.73
CA PHE A 66 4.11 -12.81 5.51
C PHE A 66 5.42 -13.30 6.13
N ILE A 67 5.38 -13.77 7.37
CA ILE A 67 6.52 -14.30 8.11
C ILE A 67 7.08 -15.57 7.43
N SER A 68 6.20 -16.49 7.05
CA SER A 68 6.59 -17.73 6.36
C SER A 68 7.32 -17.45 5.05
N LYS A 69 6.83 -16.48 4.27
CA LYS A 69 7.49 -16.02 3.04
C LYS A 69 8.83 -15.34 3.34
N THR A 70 8.88 -14.52 4.39
CA THR A 70 10.09 -13.77 4.77
C THR A 70 11.21 -14.69 5.22
N LEU A 71 10.92 -15.57 6.19
CA LEU A 71 11.90 -16.43 6.86
C LEU A 71 12.20 -17.73 6.12
N ASP A 72 11.51 -17.98 5.00
CA ASP A 72 11.59 -19.22 4.24
C ASP A 72 11.28 -20.46 5.13
N CYS A 73 10.30 -20.31 6.02
CA CYS A 73 9.89 -21.35 6.96
C CYS A 73 8.49 -21.87 6.63
N VAL A 74 8.25 -23.16 6.90
CA VAL A 74 6.91 -23.76 6.74
C VAL A 74 6.17 -23.66 8.08
N PRO A 75 4.96 -23.07 8.14
CA PRO A 75 4.18 -23.02 9.36
C PRO A 75 3.66 -24.42 9.69
N ILE A 76 3.70 -24.79 10.96
CA ILE A 76 3.43 -26.17 11.37
C ILE A 76 2.50 -26.19 12.56
N ALA A 77 1.56 -27.13 12.54
CA ALA A 77 0.50 -27.22 13.54
C ALA A 77 0.84 -28.15 14.71
N SER A 78 1.65 -29.21 14.49
CA SER A 78 1.91 -30.26 15.48
C SER A 78 3.41 -30.42 15.81
N PRO A 79 3.75 -30.76 17.07
CA PRO A 79 5.14 -30.97 17.49
C PRO A 79 5.79 -32.20 16.86
N GLU A 80 5.00 -33.19 16.46
CA GLU A 80 5.52 -34.41 15.84
C GLU A 80 5.99 -34.17 14.40
N ALA A 81 5.49 -33.11 13.76
CA ALA A 81 5.87 -32.72 12.42
C ALA A 81 7.09 -31.77 12.37
N LEU A 82 7.75 -31.55 13.52
CA LEU A 82 9.01 -30.82 13.67
C LEU A 82 10.15 -31.56 12.97
N SER A 83 10.61 -31.01 11.84
CA SER A 83 11.77 -31.50 11.09
C SER A 83 12.71 -30.35 10.77
N ALA A 84 14.02 -30.61 10.76
CA ALA A 84 15.05 -29.60 10.49
C ALA A 84 14.88 -28.92 9.11
N ASP A 85 14.32 -29.64 8.13
CA ASP A 85 14.12 -29.17 6.76
C ASP A 85 13.10 -28.03 6.63
N LYS A 86 12.25 -27.84 7.64
CA LYS A 86 11.15 -26.86 7.61
C LYS A 86 11.49 -25.55 8.32
N LEU A 87 12.68 -25.47 8.90
CA LEU A 87 13.15 -24.34 9.69
C LEU A 87 13.81 -23.28 8.80
N GLY A 88 13.51 -22.01 9.11
CA GLY A 88 14.13 -20.86 8.45
C GLY A 88 15.53 -20.57 8.99
N LYS A 89 16.29 -19.74 8.25
CA LYS A 89 17.63 -19.29 8.65
C LYS A 89 17.68 -17.77 8.76
N ALA A 90 18.03 -17.30 9.95
CA ALA A 90 18.38 -15.90 10.23
C ALA A 90 19.80 -15.81 10.83
N GLU A 91 20.44 -14.67 10.63
CA GLU A 91 21.77 -14.37 11.14
C GLU A 91 21.70 -13.87 12.58
N LEU A 92 20.89 -12.85 12.83
CA LEU A 92 20.77 -12.21 14.13
C LEU A 92 19.30 -11.86 14.41
N VAL A 93 18.86 -12.25 15.61
CA VAL A 93 17.56 -11.87 16.15
C VAL A 93 17.77 -11.26 17.52
N GLU A 94 17.34 -10.02 17.66
CA GLU A 94 17.51 -9.22 18.87
C GLU A 94 16.21 -8.50 19.20
N GLU A 95 15.96 -8.35 20.50
CA GLU A 95 14.92 -7.48 21.01
C GLU A 95 15.52 -6.09 21.21
N VAL A 96 15.18 -5.16 20.33
CA VAL A 96 15.65 -3.77 20.39
C VAL A 96 14.61 -2.94 21.13
N SER A 97 15.01 -2.40 22.28
CA SER A 97 14.19 -1.45 23.03
C SER A 97 14.32 -0.04 22.44
N PHE A 98 13.22 0.51 21.94
CA PHE A 98 13.10 1.90 21.53
C PHE A 98 12.38 2.68 22.63
N GLY A 99 13.13 3.08 23.67
CA GLY A 99 12.55 3.77 24.83
C GLY A 99 11.72 2.82 25.68
N THR A 100 10.40 3.03 25.74
CA THR A 100 9.46 2.19 26.50
C THR A 100 8.99 0.96 25.72
N GLU A 101 9.06 0.99 24.40
CA GLU A 101 8.57 -0.10 23.54
C GLU A 101 9.70 -1.03 23.12
N LYS A 102 9.38 -2.31 22.98
CA LYS A 102 10.33 -3.33 22.57
C LYS A 102 9.89 -3.91 21.23
N VAL A 103 10.82 -3.97 20.28
CA VAL A 103 10.57 -4.49 18.94
C VAL A 103 11.57 -5.61 18.67
N ILE A 104 11.08 -6.72 18.16
CA ILE A 104 11.93 -7.85 17.77
C ILE A 104 12.41 -7.62 16.34
N LYS A 105 13.72 -7.51 16.17
CA LYS A 105 14.36 -7.30 14.89
C LYS A 105 15.04 -8.58 14.45
N VAL A 106 14.66 -9.08 13.28
CA VAL A 106 15.28 -10.22 12.62
C VAL A 106 16.11 -9.71 11.44
N THR A 107 17.41 -10.00 11.43
CA THR A 107 18.36 -9.55 10.41
C THR A 107 19.13 -10.73 9.80
N GLY A 108 19.58 -10.54 8.56
CA GLY A 108 20.32 -11.55 7.80
C GLY A 108 19.49 -12.81 7.50
N VAL A 109 18.26 -12.61 7.00
CA VAL A 109 17.40 -13.72 6.60
C VAL A 109 17.93 -14.28 5.27
N SER A 110 18.27 -15.57 5.28
CA SER A 110 18.79 -16.27 4.11
C SER A 110 17.63 -16.73 3.23
N THR A 111 17.03 -15.83 2.46
CA THR A 111 15.95 -16.21 1.53
C THR A 111 16.54 -16.91 0.31
N SER A 112 15.99 -18.07 -0.06
CA SER A 112 16.29 -18.72 -1.34
C SER A 112 15.98 -17.78 -2.52
N PRO A 113 16.80 -17.78 -3.60
CA PRO A 113 16.66 -16.82 -4.72
C PRO A 113 15.32 -16.95 -5.48
N ASP A 114 14.62 -18.07 -5.32
CA ASP A 114 13.39 -18.39 -6.04
C ASP A 114 12.10 -17.89 -5.34
N LYS A 115 12.19 -17.35 -4.11
CA LYS A 115 11.01 -16.91 -3.33
C LYS A 115 10.77 -15.40 -3.38
N PRO A 116 9.49 -14.97 -3.27
CA PRO A 116 9.14 -13.56 -3.30
C PRO A 116 9.77 -12.82 -2.12
N LYS A 117 10.53 -11.77 -2.43
CA LYS A 117 11.17 -10.92 -1.44
C LYS A 117 10.11 -10.08 -0.73
N THR A 118 10.01 -10.23 0.58
CA THR A 118 9.22 -9.36 1.44
C THR A 118 10.06 -8.17 1.91
N VAL A 119 9.40 -7.07 2.24
CA VAL A 119 10.03 -5.87 2.77
C VAL A 119 9.27 -5.47 4.02
N SER A 120 9.99 -5.22 5.11
CA SER A 120 9.45 -4.69 6.36
C SER A 120 10.01 -3.29 6.58
N VAL A 121 9.14 -2.34 6.90
CA VAL A 121 9.49 -0.95 7.21
C VAL A 121 8.92 -0.61 8.57
N LEU A 122 9.78 -0.24 9.52
CA LEU A 122 9.36 0.20 10.85
C LEU A 122 9.07 1.71 10.82
N LEU A 123 7.82 2.08 11.05
CA LEU A 123 7.41 3.47 11.19
C LEU A 123 7.50 3.90 12.66
N ARG A 124 8.05 5.09 12.88
CA ARG A 124 8.15 5.70 14.20
C ARG A 124 7.65 7.13 14.13
N GLY A 125 6.84 7.52 15.09
CA GLY A 125 6.23 8.84 15.18
C GLY A 125 6.00 9.20 16.64
N SER A 126 5.93 10.50 16.92
CA SER A 126 5.68 11.01 18.28
C SER A 126 4.21 10.95 18.69
N SER A 127 3.29 10.84 17.74
CA SER A 127 1.85 10.79 17.94
C SER A 127 1.23 9.73 17.03
N GLN A 128 0.16 9.09 17.49
CA GLN A 128 -0.61 8.13 16.69
C GLN A 128 -1.14 8.75 15.39
N MET A 129 -1.58 10.01 15.42
CA MET A 129 -2.04 10.71 14.21
C MET A 129 -0.94 10.83 13.14
N VAL A 130 0.32 11.00 13.55
CA VAL A 130 1.46 11.09 12.63
C VAL A 130 1.82 9.70 12.09
N LEU A 131 1.69 8.66 12.91
CA LEU A 131 1.92 7.28 12.48
C LEU A 131 0.89 6.85 11.43
N ASP A 132 -0.39 7.10 11.68
CA ASP A 132 -1.47 6.78 10.74
C ASP A 132 -1.30 7.51 9.40
N GLU A 133 -0.89 8.78 9.44
CA GLU A 133 -0.65 9.56 8.23
C GLU A 133 0.61 9.09 7.48
N ALA A 134 1.66 8.71 8.20
CA ALA A 134 2.88 8.16 7.61
C ALA A 134 2.61 6.80 6.93
N GLU A 135 1.80 5.93 7.54
CA GLU A 135 1.39 4.66 6.94
C GLU A 135 0.62 4.88 5.64
N ARG A 136 -0.38 5.77 5.66
CA ARG A 136 -1.16 6.13 4.46
C ARG A 136 -0.28 6.72 3.36
N SER A 137 0.62 7.63 3.72
CA SER A 137 1.56 8.25 2.78
C SER A 137 2.47 7.23 2.09
N ILE A 138 2.96 6.24 2.83
CA ILE A 138 3.81 5.18 2.29
C ILE A 138 3.01 4.24 1.40
N HIS A 139 1.79 3.89 1.82
CA HIS A 139 0.89 3.09 1.01
C HIS A 139 0.62 3.76 -0.35
N ASP A 140 0.37 5.07 -0.36
CA ASP A 140 0.14 5.84 -1.58
C ASP A 140 1.39 5.88 -2.47
N ALA A 141 2.57 6.11 -1.88
CA ALA A 141 3.84 6.07 -2.62
C ALA A 141 4.09 4.68 -3.26
N MET A 142 3.82 3.60 -2.53
CA MET A 142 3.91 2.24 -3.06
C MET A 142 2.89 1.99 -4.18
N CYS A 143 1.68 2.53 -4.04
CA CYS A 143 0.64 2.43 -5.06
C CYS A 143 1.02 3.15 -6.36
N VAL A 144 1.68 4.31 -6.27
CA VAL A 144 2.20 5.05 -7.43
C VAL A 144 3.25 4.22 -8.17
N VAL A 145 4.22 3.65 -7.45
CA VAL A 145 5.24 2.77 -8.04
C VAL A 145 4.60 1.53 -8.66
N ARG A 146 3.63 0.91 -7.98
CA ARG A 146 2.86 -0.22 -8.50
C ARG A 146 2.14 0.12 -9.82
N CYS A 147 1.61 1.34 -9.95
CA CYS A 147 0.99 1.79 -11.18
C CYS A 147 1.98 1.82 -12.34
N LEU A 148 3.21 2.27 -12.11
CA LEU A 148 4.29 2.29 -13.10
C LEU A 148 4.76 0.89 -13.50
N VAL A 149 4.80 -0.05 -12.54
CA VAL A 149 5.11 -1.46 -12.82
C VAL A 149 4.04 -2.08 -13.72
N LYS A 150 2.77 -1.82 -13.44
CA LYS A 150 1.65 -2.32 -14.26
C LYS A 150 1.59 -1.68 -15.65
N LYS A 151 1.77 -0.36 -15.73
CA LYS A 151 1.73 0.41 -16.98
C LYS A 151 2.91 1.37 -17.02
N ARG A 152 3.89 1.09 -17.88
CA ARG A 152 5.13 1.85 -18.03
C ARG A 152 4.93 3.14 -18.83
N ALA A 153 4.08 4.04 -18.33
CA ALA A 153 3.81 5.33 -18.93
C ALA A 153 3.59 6.41 -17.85
N MET A 154 4.22 7.56 -18.04
CA MET A 154 4.09 8.75 -17.20
C MET A 154 3.63 9.93 -18.03
N ILE A 155 2.89 10.83 -17.40
CA ILE A 155 2.35 12.05 -17.99
C ILE A 155 2.68 13.25 -17.08
N PRO A 156 2.72 14.48 -17.61
CA PRO A 156 2.85 15.69 -16.78
C PRO A 156 1.67 15.77 -15.79
N GLY A 157 1.94 16.27 -14.58
CA GLY A 157 0.94 16.49 -13.54
C GLY A 157 0.31 17.89 -13.60
N GLY A 158 -0.11 18.40 -12.44
CA GLY A 158 -0.60 19.77 -12.26
C GLY A 158 -1.70 20.21 -13.22
N ALA A 159 -2.71 19.35 -13.40
CA ALA A 159 -3.88 19.57 -14.26
C ALA A 159 -3.61 19.70 -15.78
N ALA A 160 -2.39 19.44 -16.24
CA ALA A 160 -2.05 19.43 -17.67
C ALA A 160 -2.90 18.44 -18.48
N PRO A 161 -3.06 17.15 -18.08
CA PRO A 161 -3.83 16.20 -18.89
C PRO A 161 -5.33 16.45 -18.82
N GLU A 162 -5.86 16.96 -17.71
CA GLU A 162 -7.26 17.39 -17.59
C GLU A 162 -7.58 18.50 -18.59
N MET A 163 -6.68 19.49 -18.71
CA MET A 163 -6.84 20.55 -19.70
C MET A 163 -6.70 20.04 -21.13
N GLU A 164 -5.70 19.21 -21.41
CA GLU A 164 -5.50 18.65 -22.75
C GLU A 164 -6.72 17.86 -23.21
N VAL A 165 -7.26 16.98 -22.35
CA VAL A 165 -8.47 16.22 -22.67
C VAL A 165 -9.68 17.14 -22.85
N SER A 166 -9.84 18.19 -22.03
CA SER A 166 -10.89 19.19 -22.22
C SER A 166 -10.80 19.86 -23.61
N VAL A 167 -9.62 20.34 -24.00
CA VAL A 167 -9.41 21.01 -25.30
C VAL A 167 -9.68 20.07 -26.47
N GLN A 168 -9.20 18.82 -26.41
CA GLN A 168 -9.41 17.83 -27.47
C GLN A 168 -10.89 17.43 -27.57
N LEU A 169 -11.56 17.20 -26.45
CA LEU A 169 -13.00 16.89 -26.44
C LEU A 169 -13.85 18.09 -26.90
N ALA A 170 -13.45 19.32 -26.59
CA ALA A 170 -14.11 20.51 -27.10
C ALA A 170 -13.96 20.67 -28.63
N LYS A 171 -12.82 20.25 -29.20
CA LYS A 171 -12.62 20.18 -30.67
C LYS A 171 -13.52 19.09 -31.28
N LEU A 172 -13.55 17.90 -30.67
CA LEU A 172 -14.41 16.78 -31.10
C LEU A 172 -15.90 17.14 -31.04
N ALA A 173 -16.32 17.84 -29.98
CA ALA A 173 -17.70 18.28 -29.79
C ALA A 173 -18.22 19.14 -30.95
N LYS A 174 -17.35 19.94 -31.60
CA LYS A 174 -17.71 20.76 -32.77
C LYS A 174 -17.88 19.94 -34.06
N GLN A 175 -17.24 18.78 -34.14
CA GLN A 175 -17.32 17.89 -35.29
C GLN A 175 -18.55 16.96 -35.21
N LEU A 176 -19.04 16.69 -34.00
CA LEU A 176 -20.18 15.82 -33.78
C LEU A 176 -21.52 16.53 -34.04
N PRO A 177 -22.44 15.90 -34.80
CA PRO A 177 -23.75 16.48 -35.07
C PRO A 177 -24.71 16.34 -33.87
N GLY A 178 -25.59 17.33 -33.71
CA GLY A 178 -26.77 17.25 -32.85
C GLY A 178 -26.48 17.24 -31.34
N HIS A 179 -27.27 16.48 -30.59
CA HIS A 179 -27.26 16.45 -29.13
C HIS A 179 -25.97 15.86 -28.55
N GLN A 180 -25.29 14.96 -29.27
CA GLN A 180 -24.05 14.34 -28.81
C GLN A 180 -22.93 15.36 -28.65
N GLY A 181 -22.80 16.30 -29.60
CA GLY A 181 -21.82 17.39 -29.51
C GLY A 181 -22.02 18.26 -28.26
N PHE A 182 -23.27 18.52 -27.89
CA PHE A 182 -23.58 19.27 -26.66
C PHE A 182 -23.14 18.51 -25.39
N CYS A 183 -23.45 17.21 -25.31
CA CYS A 183 -23.04 16.38 -24.17
C CYS A 183 -21.51 16.30 -24.03
N VAL A 184 -20.79 16.05 -25.14
CA VAL A 184 -19.32 16.00 -25.14
C VAL A 184 -18.73 17.35 -24.76
N GLY A 185 -19.30 18.46 -25.25
CA GLY A 185 -18.86 19.81 -24.87
C GLY A 185 -19.07 20.12 -23.38
N LYS A 186 -20.12 19.59 -22.76
CA LYS A 186 -20.35 19.70 -21.31
C LYS A 186 -19.39 18.81 -20.51
N TYR A 187 -19.13 17.60 -20.98
CA TYR A 187 -18.15 16.71 -20.36
C TYR A 187 -16.73 17.32 -20.40
N ALA A 188 -16.33 17.93 -21.52
CA ALA A 188 -15.06 18.65 -21.63
C ALA A 188 -14.92 19.75 -20.56
N LYS A 189 -15.96 20.59 -20.41
CA LYS A 189 -15.99 21.64 -19.38
C LYS A 189 -15.94 21.08 -17.95
N ALA A 190 -16.53 19.91 -17.71
CA ALA A 190 -16.49 19.29 -16.39
C ALA A 190 -15.06 18.92 -15.95
N LEU A 191 -14.19 18.56 -16.89
CA LEU A 191 -12.78 18.25 -16.59
C LEU A 191 -11.98 19.47 -16.10
N GLU A 192 -12.43 20.69 -16.43
CA GLU A 192 -11.78 21.91 -15.97
C GLU A 192 -11.95 22.15 -14.46
N VAL A 193 -12.83 21.42 -13.77
CA VAL A 193 -12.99 21.53 -12.31
C VAL A 193 -11.68 21.27 -11.57
N VAL A 194 -10.85 20.34 -12.05
CA VAL A 194 -9.57 20.01 -11.42
C VAL A 194 -8.59 21.20 -11.47
N PRO A 195 -8.28 21.81 -12.62
CA PRO A 195 -7.43 23.00 -12.65
C PRO A 195 -8.06 24.20 -11.90
N TYR A 196 -9.40 24.35 -11.89
CA TYR A 196 -10.06 25.37 -11.08
C TYR A 196 -9.78 25.19 -9.58
N THR A 197 -10.01 23.99 -9.06
CA THR A 197 -9.76 23.69 -7.63
C THR A 197 -8.28 23.76 -7.25
N LEU A 198 -7.37 23.38 -8.16
CA LEU A 198 -5.92 23.52 -7.94
C LEU A 198 -5.51 24.99 -7.83
N ALA A 199 -6.03 25.86 -8.70
CA ALA A 199 -5.77 27.29 -8.64
C ALA A 199 -6.37 27.94 -7.37
N GLU A 200 -7.58 27.54 -6.99
CA GLU A 200 -8.24 28.02 -5.78
C GLU A 200 -7.47 27.64 -4.51
N ASN A 201 -7.06 26.37 -4.40
CA ASN A 201 -6.24 25.88 -3.28
C ASN A 201 -4.86 26.55 -3.22
N ALA A 202 -4.34 27.00 -4.37
CA ALA A 202 -3.10 27.76 -4.46
C ALA A 202 -3.26 29.26 -4.15
N GLY A 203 -4.50 29.75 -3.95
CA GLY A 203 -4.79 31.17 -3.74
C GLY A 203 -4.61 32.04 -4.99
N LEU A 204 -4.59 31.44 -6.18
CA LEU A 204 -4.48 32.14 -7.46
C LEU A 204 -5.87 32.50 -8.00
N ASN A 205 -5.97 33.44 -8.94
CA ASN A 205 -7.22 33.69 -9.64
C ASN A 205 -7.53 32.52 -10.61
N PRO A 206 -8.53 31.67 -10.32
CA PRO A 206 -8.76 30.46 -11.11
C PRO A 206 -9.17 30.78 -12.55
N ILE A 207 -9.88 31.89 -12.77
CA ILE A 207 -10.35 32.27 -14.10
C ILE A 207 -9.18 32.62 -15.01
N GLU A 208 -8.22 33.39 -14.51
CA GLU A 208 -7.03 33.80 -15.26
C GLU A 208 -6.15 32.59 -15.59
N ILE A 209 -5.82 31.78 -14.58
CA ILE A 209 -4.95 30.60 -14.74
C ILE A 209 -5.57 29.58 -15.70
N VAL A 210 -6.85 29.25 -15.54
CA VAL A 210 -7.53 28.27 -16.43
C VAL A 210 -7.63 28.80 -17.85
N THR A 211 -7.84 30.11 -18.03
CA THR A 211 -7.91 30.72 -19.37
C THR A 211 -6.54 30.72 -20.06
N GLU A 212 -5.48 31.06 -19.32
CA GLU A 212 -4.09 30.99 -19.80
C GLU A 212 -3.71 29.55 -20.17
N LEU A 213 -3.99 28.60 -19.28
CA LEU A 213 -3.72 27.19 -19.51
C LEU A 213 -4.48 26.66 -20.73
N ARG A 214 -5.76 27.01 -20.88
CA ARG A 214 -6.56 26.63 -22.06
C ARG A 214 -5.96 27.19 -23.36
N LYS A 215 -5.47 28.43 -23.35
CA LYS A 215 -4.83 29.06 -24.51
C LYS A 215 -3.57 28.29 -24.92
N LEU A 216 -2.69 28.00 -23.96
CA LEU A 216 -1.43 27.27 -24.21
C LEU A 216 -1.68 25.86 -24.75
N HIS A 217 -2.64 25.13 -24.17
CA HIS A 217 -3.02 23.80 -24.68
C HIS A 217 -3.68 23.87 -26.06
N ALA A 218 -4.44 24.93 -26.36
CA ALA A 218 -4.99 25.14 -27.70
C ALA A 218 -3.89 25.37 -28.76
N GLU A 219 -2.79 26.02 -28.37
CA GLU A 219 -1.57 26.24 -29.17
C GLU A 219 -0.70 24.98 -29.33
N GLY A 220 -0.97 23.91 -28.57
CA GLY A 220 -0.30 22.61 -28.67
C GLY A 220 0.71 22.31 -27.56
N PHE A 221 0.79 23.15 -26.53
CA PHE A 221 1.69 22.95 -25.40
C PHE A 221 1.11 21.97 -24.35
N GLN A 222 1.21 20.68 -24.61
CA GLN A 222 0.58 19.61 -23.80
C GLN A 222 1.20 19.40 -22.41
N ARG A 223 2.40 19.93 -22.16
CA ARG A 223 3.16 19.75 -20.91
C ARG A 223 2.95 20.88 -19.90
N TYR A 224 2.29 21.95 -20.32
CA TYR A 224 2.08 23.08 -19.44
C TYR A 224 1.02 22.74 -18.40
N GLY A 225 1.21 23.21 -17.18
CA GLY A 225 0.25 23.00 -16.11
C GLY A 225 0.46 24.00 -14.98
N ILE A 226 -0.38 23.89 -13.96
CA ILE A 226 -0.41 24.82 -12.83
C ILE A 226 0.73 24.48 -11.86
N ASN A 227 1.75 25.34 -11.80
CA ASN A 227 2.82 25.20 -10.82
C ASN A 227 2.46 25.97 -9.55
N VAL A 228 1.98 25.24 -8.55
CA VAL A 228 1.58 25.80 -7.24
C VAL A 228 2.74 26.50 -6.52
N LYS A 229 3.99 26.10 -6.73
CA LYS A 229 5.15 26.72 -6.07
C LYS A 229 5.47 28.10 -6.64
N LYS A 230 5.32 28.27 -7.96
CA LYS A 230 5.59 29.55 -8.66
C LYS A 230 4.34 30.42 -8.79
N GLY A 231 3.16 29.84 -8.58
CA GLY A 231 1.88 30.52 -8.76
C GLY A 231 1.53 30.82 -10.22
N THR A 232 2.19 30.17 -11.18
CA THR A 232 2.07 30.46 -12.62
C THR A 232 1.96 29.17 -13.44
N VAL A 233 1.50 29.31 -14.68
CA VAL A 233 1.48 28.21 -15.65
C VAL A 233 2.88 28.04 -16.25
N THR A 234 3.47 26.85 -16.12
CA THR A 234 4.83 26.54 -16.61
C THR A 234 4.89 25.12 -17.20
N ASP A 235 5.97 24.78 -17.90
CA ASP A 235 6.20 23.38 -18.32
C ASP A 235 6.46 22.52 -17.08
N ILE A 236 5.46 21.72 -16.72
CA ILE A 236 5.46 20.88 -15.53
C ILE A 236 6.37 19.66 -15.69
N GLY A 237 6.67 19.27 -16.92
CA GLY A 237 7.62 18.20 -17.22
C GLY A 237 9.05 18.57 -16.81
N GLU A 238 9.44 19.83 -17.01
CA GLU A 238 10.75 20.33 -16.59
C GLU A 238 10.86 20.47 -15.06
N GLU A 239 9.75 20.81 -14.40
CA GLU A 239 9.64 20.93 -12.94
C GLU A 239 9.56 19.58 -12.22
N GLN A 240 9.67 18.45 -12.95
CA GLN A 240 9.61 17.08 -12.45
C GLN A 240 8.31 16.71 -11.71
N VAL A 241 7.23 17.44 -11.94
CA VAL A 241 5.91 17.11 -11.38
C VAL A 241 5.18 16.21 -12.37
N VAL A 242 5.31 14.90 -12.17
CA VAL A 242 4.76 13.88 -13.08
C VAL A 242 3.82 12.95 -12.33
N MET A 243 2.91 12.31 -13.08
CA MET A 243 2.05 11.25 -12.54
C MET A 243 1.98 10.03 -13.47
N PRO A 244 1.71 8.83 -12.92
CA PRO A 244 1.49 7.64 -13.74
C PRO A 244 0.20 7.78 -14.56
N LEU A 245 0.26 7.40 -15.84
CA LEU A 245 -0.91 7.44 -16.73
C LEU A 245 -2.09 6.61 -16.19
N LEU A 246 -1.80 5.50 -15.51
CA LEU A 246 -2.82 4.60 -14.99
C LEU A 246 -3.73 5.29 -13.98
N VAL A 247 -3.21 6.22 -13.18
CA VAL A 247 -3.99 6.96 -12.18
C VAL A 247 -5.06 7.79 -12.89
N PHE A 248 -4.64 8.60 -13.86
CA PHE A 248 -5.54 9.46 -14.63
C PHE A 248 -6.59 8.66 -15.42
N THR A 249 -6.17 7.61 -16.14
CA THR A 249 -7.12 6.81 -16.94
C THR A 249 -8.14 6.08 -16.07
N SER A 250 -7.72 5.57 -14.91
CA SER A 250 -8.62 4.87 -14.00
C SER A 250 -9.59 5.84 -13.35
N ALA A 251 -9.12 7.01 -12.93
CA ALA A 251 -9.97 8.05 -12.35
C ALA A 251 -11.08 8.48 -13.32
N LEU A 252 -10.73 8.76 -14.59
CA LEU A 252 -11.72 9.12 -15.60
C LEU A 252 -12.71 7.98 -15.89
N SER A 253 -12.23 6.75 -16.02
CA SER A 253 -13.09 5.58 -16.28
C SER A 253 -14.10 5.37 -15.16
N LEU A 254 -13.63 5.35 -13.91
CA LEU A 254 -14.47 5.12 -12.73
C LEU A 254 -15.48 6.25 -12.53
N ALA A 255 -15.06 7.51 -12.67
CA ALA A 255 -15.97 8.65 -12.57
C ALA A 255 -17.06 8.60 -13.65
N THR A 256 -16.67 8.28 -14.89
CA THR A 256 -17.62 8.21 -16.01
C THR A 256 -18.59 7.04 -15.86
N GLU A 257 -18.12 5.87 -15.42
CA GLU A 257 -18.98 4.72 -15.13
C GLU A 257 -19.95 4.99 -13.99
N ALA A 258 -19.48 5.60 -12.90
CA ALA A 258 -20.33 5.98 -11.77
C ALA A 258 -21.44 6.94 -12.20
N VAL A 259 -21.10 8.02 -12.91
CA VAL A 259 -22.08 8.98 -13.43
C VAL A 259 -23.05 8.31 -14.39
N ARG A 260 -22.57 7.40 -15.26
CA ARG A 260 -23.44 6.63 -16.17
C ARG A 260 -24.42 5.74 -15.41
N MET A 261 -24.03 5.14 -14.30
CA MET A 261 -24.94 4.35 -13.46
C MET A 261 -26.00 5.23 -12.81
N ILE A 262 -25.59 6.37 -12.24
CA ILE A 262 -26.50 7.32 -11.59
C ILE A 262 -27.52 7.88 -12.59
N LEU A 263 -27.08 8.30 -13.77
CA LEU A 263 -27.97 8.86 -14.80
C LEU A 263 -28.96 7.84 -15.40
N LYS A 264 -28.76 6.54 -15.18
CA LYS A 264 -29.68 5.48 -15.61
C LYS A 264 -30.78 5.19 -14.60
N ILE A 265 -30.65 5.67 -13.37
CA ILE A 265 -31.68 5.50 -12.34
C ILE A 265 -32.81 6.48 -12.66
N ASP A 266 -33.97 5.93 -13.03
CA ASP A 266 -35.17 6.72 -13.35
C ASP A 266 -36.03 6.95 -12.09
N ASP A 267 -36.08 5.96 -11.19
CA ASP A 267 -36.88 6.02 -9.98
C ASP A 267 -36.19 5.31 -8.80
N ILE A 268 -36.49 5.77 -7.59
CA ILE A 268 -35.97 5.21 -6.33
C ILE A 268 -37.15 4.83 -5.45
N VAL A 269 -37.43 3.54 -5.36
CA VAL A 269 -38.45 3.00 -4.45
C VAL A 269 -37.78 2.60 -3.15
N MET A 270 -38.13 3.30 -2.06
CA MET A 270 -37.66 2.94 -0.71
C MET A 270 -38.36 1.66 -0.23
N THR A 271 -37.60 0.58 -0.09
CA THR A 271 -38.08 -0.66 0.54
C THR A 271 -37.76 -0.67 2.03
N ARG A 272 -38.60 -1.34 2.83
CA ARG A 272 -38.34 -1.59 4.25
C ARG A 272 -37.23 -2.62 4.45
#